data_AF-A0A0D2MXP6-F1
#
_entry.id   AF-A0A0D2MXP6-F1
#
_cell.length_a   1.000
_cell.length_b   1.000
_cell.length_c   1.000
_cell.angle_alpha   90.00
_cell.angle_beta   90.00
_cell.angle_gamma   90.00
#
_symmetry.space_group_name_H-M   'P 1'
#
loop_
_entity.id
_entity.type
_entity.pdbx_description
1 polymer ?
#
loop_
_entity_poly.entity_id
_entity_poly.type
_entity_poly.pdbx_seq_one_letter_code
_entity_poly.pdbx_strand_id
1 'polypeptide(L)'
;MRLLALALACSLLLLPNSDAAAQNAGNRVLILTTPGPNQTDFLTTALAARGIPYDIVQWDGDKSPRLDLNKILYEKDGVTGRYTGIAMLPNIEALGNMKRIEVKDLWRYQRRTGARAVKFNVWAPTVGYAADDLACASSAAEMTLSRAALPLATADVNASLLLTGQGLYRQGREV
;
A
#
# COMPACT_ATOMS: atom_id res chain seq x y z
N MET A 1 9.26 -2.14 15.23
CA MET A 1 9.23 -1.63 13.84
C MET A 1 7.89 -1.81 13.12
N ARG A 2 7.28 -3.01 13.13
CA ARG A 2 6.03 -3.29 12.38
C ARG A 2 4.85 -2.35 12.70
N LEU A 3 4.71 -1.87 13.94
CA LEU A 3 3.57 -1.02 14.33
C LEU A 3 3.62 0.43 13.82
N LEU A 4 4.81 1.02 13.62
CA LEU A 4 4.95 2.46 13.36
C LEU A 4 4.73 2.83 11.88
N ALA A 5 5.43 2.14 10.95
CA ALA A 5 5.20 2.29 9.50
C ALA A 5 3.75 1.94 9.10
N LEU A 6 3.11 1.15 9.93
CA LEU A 6 1.78 0.61 9.72
C LEU A 6 0.69 1.50 10.31
N ALA A 7 0.96 2.21 11.40
CA ALA A 7 0.16 3.35 11.85
C ALA A 7 0.10 4.46 10.79
N LEU A 8 1.25 4.71 10.17
CA LEU A 8 1.38 5.62 9.05
C LEU A 8 0.54 5.19 7.85
N ALA A 9 0.71 3.93 7.42
CA ALA A 9 0.00 3.37 6.28
C ALA A 9 -1.52 3.33 6.48
N CYS A 10 -1.99 2.90 7.67
CA CYS A 10 -3.43 2.92 7.98
C CYS A 10 -3.98 4.35 7.92
N SER A 11 -3.29 5.34 8.49
CA SER A 11 -3.75 6.72 8.46
C SER A 11 -3.79 7.28 7.03
N LEU A 12 -2.79 6.97 6.20
CA LEU A 12 -2.74 7.34 4.77
C LEU A 12 -3.89 6.74 3.95
N LEU A 13 -4.27 5.49 4.25
CA LEU A 13 -5.37 4.79 3.58
C LEU A 13 -6.75 5.33 3.96
N LEU A 14 -6.84 6.08 5.06
CA LEU A 14 -8.10 6.51 5.67
C LEU A 14 -8.40 8.00 5.56
N LEU A 15 -7.45 8.82 5.08
CA LEU A 15 -7.67 10.25 4.95
C LEU A 15 -8.71 10.54 3.84
N PRO A 16 -9.84 11.19 4.17
CA PRO A 16 -10.82 11.57 3.16
C PRO A 16 -10.19 12.58 2.19
N ASN A 17 -10.31 12.33 0.88
CA ASN A 17 -10.16 13.39 -0.12
C ASN A 17 -11.48 14.16 -0.17
N SER A 18 -11.48 15.41 0.30
CA SER A 18 -12.65 16.27 0.42
C SER A 18 -13.44 16.47 -0.88
N ASP A 19 -12.83 16.22 -2.05
CA ASP A 19 -13.47 16.40 -3.36
C ASP A 19 -13.88 15.09 -4.05
N ALA A 20 -13.47 13.91 -3.55
CA ALA A 20 -13.69 12.60 -4.20
C ALA A 20 -14.31 11.53 -3.28
N ALA A 21 -14.48 11.82 -1.99
CA ALA A 21 -15.03 10.89 -0.99
C ALA A 21 -16.48 10.44 -1.26
N ALA A 22 -17.18 11.03 -2.23
CA ALA A 22 -18.60 10.81 -2.47
C ALA A 22 -18.96 9.48 -3.16
N GLN A 23 -17.99 8.67 -3.60
CA GLN A 23 -18.27 7.44 -4.40
C GLN A 23 -17.84 6.12 -3.76
N ASN A 24 -17.42 6.07 -2.48
CA ASN A 24 -17.08 4.81 -1.83
C ASN A 24 -18.20 4.31 -0.90
N ALA A 25 -18.56 3.03 -1.00
CA ALA A 25 -19.61 2.39 -0.21
C ALA A 25 -19.27 2.25 1.29
N GLY A 26 -18.05 2.56 1.70
CA GLY A 26 -17.61 2.50 3.09
C GLY A 26 -16.09 2.56 3.23
N ASN A 27 -15.62 2.46 4.48
CA ASN A 27 -14.22 2.55 4.81
C ASN A 27 -13.57 1.15 4.84
N ARG A 28 -13.01 0.70 3.72
CA ARG A 28 -12.41 -0.64 3.56
C ARG A 28 -11.10 -0.56 2.77
N VAL A 29 -10.15 -1.42 3.12
CA VAL A 29 -8.85 -1.52 2.42
C VAL A 29 -8.79 -2.77 1.56
N LEU A 30 -8.38 -2.63 0.30
CA LEU A 30 -8.01 -3.75 -0.56
C LEU A 30 -6.51 -4.04 -0.39
N ILE A 31 -6.16 -5.27 0.00
CA ILE A 31 -4.77 -5.75 0.01
C ILE A 31 -4.54 -6.58 -1.25
N LEU A 32 -3.77 -6.03 -2.19
CA LEU A 32 -3.31 -6.72 -3.40
C LEU A 32 -1.94 -7.36 -3.13
N THR A 33 -1.85 -8.67 -3.37
CA THR A 33 -0.61 -9.45 -3.16
C THR A 33 -0.48 -10.54 -4.23
N THR A 34 0.59 -11.31 -4.24
CA THR A 34 0.79 -12.45 -5.16
C THR A 34 0.52 -13.77 -4.44
N PRO A 35 0.23 -14.88 -5.15
CA PRO A 35 0.24 -16.21 -4.55
C PRO A 35 1.60 -16.53 -3.90
N GLY A 36 1.60 -17.28 -2.80
CA GLY A 36 2.81 -17.70 -2.09
C GLY A 36 2.80 -17.36 -0.60
N PRO A 37 3.95 -17.41 0.09
CA PRO A 37 4.06 -17.09 1.51
C PRO A 37 3.54 -15.67 1.79
N ASN A 38 2.44 -15.57 2.54
CA ASN A 38 1.76 -14.31 2.82
C ASN A 38 2.65 -13.42 3.69
N GLN A 39 3.22 -12.37 3.10
CA GLN A 39 3.91 -11.31 3.87
C GLN A 39 2.93 -10.26 4.41
N THR A 40 1.62 -10.45 4.21
CA THR A 40 0.58 -9.48 4.54
C THR A 40 0.16 -9.51 6.02
N ASP A 41 0.63 -10.48 6.81
CA ASP A 41 0.23 -10.67 8.22
C ASP A 41 0.44 -9.43 9.08
N PHE A 42 1.53 -8.69 8.87
CA PHE A 42 1.74 -7.46 9.62
C PHE A 42 0.65 -6.45 9.30
N LEU A 43 0.25 -6.33 8.02
CA LEU A 43 -0.72 -5.36 7.57
C LEU A 43 -2.13 -5.71 8.06
N THR A 44 -2.54 -6.98 7.90
CA THR A 44 -3.84 -7.48 8.37
C THR A 44 -3.98 -7.33 9.87
N THR A 45 -2.91 -7.62 10.63
CA THR A 45 -2.89 -7.46 12.10
C THR A 45 -3.18 -6.02 12.53
N ALA A 46 -2.62 -5.00 11.87
CA ALA A 46 -2.92 -3.63 12.28
C ALA A 46 -4.23 -3.07 11.75
N LEU A 47 -4.67 -3.50 10.57
CA LEU A 47 -6.00 -3.13 10.11
C LEU A 47 -7.04 -3.70 11.08
N ALA A 48 -6.88 -4.96 11.49
CA ALA A 48 -7.70 -5.60 12.52
C ALA A 48 -7.62 -4.88 13.87
N ALA A 49 -6.42 -4.52 14.35
CA ALA A 49 -6.24 -3.79 15.60
C ALA A 49 -6.91 -2.40 15.61
N ARG A 50 -7.18 -1.83 14.43
CA ARG A 50 -7.91 -0.56 14.27
C ARG A 50 -9.38 -0.73 13.88
N GLY A 51 -9.88 -1.96 13.81
CA GLY A 51 -11.24 -2.24 13.36
C GLY A 51 -11.51 -1.83 11.91
N ILE A 52 -10.47 -1.74 11.07
CA ILE A 52 -10.58 -1.37 9.65
C ILE A 52 -10.86 -2.65 8.84
N PRO A 53 -12.02 -2.77 8.18
CA PRO A 53 -12.31 -3.88 7.30
C PRO A 53 -11.31 -3.95 6.15
N TYR A 54 -10.92 -5.16 5.75
CA TYR A 54 -10.05 -5.37 4.60
C TYR A 54 -10.42 -6.64 3.84
N ASP A 55 -10.16 -6.60 2.53
CA ASP A 55 -10.23 -7.76 1.64
C ASP A 55 -8.81 -8.06 1.13
N ILE A 56 -8.43 -9.34 1.08
CA ILE A 56 -7.15 -9.77 0.48
C ILE A 56 -7.44 -10.40 -0.87
N VAL A 57 -6.77 -9.90 -1.91
CA VAL A 57 -6.82 -10.48 -3.25
C VAL A 57 -5.40 -10.89 -3.65
N GLN A 58 -5.24 -12.20 -3.83
CA GLN A 58 -4.04 -12.78 -4.44
C GLN A 58 -4.17 -12.66 -5.96
N TRP A 59 -3.43 -11.71 -6.52
CA TRP A 59 -3.33 -11.45 -7.93
C TRP A 59 -2.33 -12.41 -8.58
N ASP A 60 -2.86 -13.38 -9.30
CA ASP A 60 -2.08 -14.30 -10.12
C ASP A 60 -2.21 -13.90 -11.59
N GLY A 61 -1.11 -13.43 -12.17
CA GLY A 61 -1.08 -13.02 -13.58
C GLY A 61 -1.22 -14.20 -14.55
N ASP A 62 -0.83 -15.40 -14.13
CA ASP A 62 -0.78 -16.58 -14.98
C ASP A 62 -2.04 -17.43 -14.87
N LYS A 63 -2.90 -17.13 -13.88
CA LYS A 63 -4.17 -17.83 -13.67
C LYS A 63 -5.18 -17.57 -14.80
N SER A 64 -5.85 -18.64 -15.21
CA SER A 64 -6.98 -18.62 -16.15
C SER A 64 -8.23 -19.27 -15.53
N PRO A 65 -9.41 -18.61 -15.54
CA PRO A 65 -9.61 -17.23 -16.00
C PRO A 65 -8.93 -16.23 -15.08
N ARG A 66 -8.46 -15.13 -15.68
CA ARG A 66 -7.83 -14.02 -14.97
C ARG A 66 -8.87 -13.27 -14.15
N LEU A 67 -8.49 -12.76 -12.98
CA LEU A 67 -9.39 -11.98 -12.13
C LEU A 67 -9.82 -10.69 -12.84
N ASP A 68 -11.09 -10.33 -12.69
CA ASP A 68 -11.66 -9.09 -13.20
C ASP A 68 -11.49 -7.98 -12.17
N LEU A 69 -10.54 -7.08 -12.42
CA LEU A 69 -10.21 -5.99 -11.51
C LEU A 69 -11.39 -5.04 -11.28
N ASN A 70 -12.25 -4.80 -12.28
CA ASN A 70 -13.39 -3.90 -12.11
C ASN A 70 -14.43 -4.50 -11.17
N LYS A 71 -14.69 -5.81 -11.26
CA LYS A 71 -15.58 -6.52 -10.33
C LYS A 71 -15.04 -6.57 -8.90
N ILE A 72 -13.71 -6.50 -8.75
CA ILE A 72 -13.09 -6.39 -7.44
C ILE A 72 -13.30 -4.98 -6.87
N LEU A 73 -13.00 -3.94 -7.66
CA LEU A 73 -12.91 -2.56 -7.21
C LEU A 73 -14.27 -1.86 -7.02
N TYR A 74 -15.28 -2.23 -7.80
CA TYR A 74 -16.58 -1.59 -7.79
C TYR A 74 -17.67 -2.53 -7.24
N GLU A 75 -18.73 -1.93 -6.72
CA GLU A 75 -19.99 -2.62 -6.43
C GLU A 75 -20.65 -3.09 -7.74
N LYS A 76 -21.76 -3.82 -7.62
CA LYS A 76 -22.51 -4.35 -8.78
C LYS A 76 -22.98 -3.26 -9.77
N ASP A 77 -23.10 -2.02 -9.31
CA ASP A 77 -23.47 -0.87 -10.16
C ASP A 77 -22.34 -0.42 -11.11
N GLY A 78 -21.10 -0.88 -10.89
CA GLY A 78 -19.93 -0.52 -11.68
C GLY A 78 -19.45 0.92 -11.51
N VAL A 79 -20.00 1.68 -10.56
CA VAL A 79 -19.70 3.10 -10.33
C VAL A 79 -19.26 3.35 -8.90
N THR A 80 -19.91 2.73 -7.92
CA THR A 80 -19.58 2.90 -6.51
C THR A 80 -18.35 2.06 -6.17
N GLY A 81 -17.31 2.72 -5.67
CA GLY A 81 -16.08 2.07 -5.25
C GLY A 81 -16.24 1.31 -3.93
N ARG A 82 -15.56 0.17 -3.84
CA ARG A 82 -15.60 -0.70 -2.65
C ARG A 82 -14.56 -0.36 -1.58
N TYR A 83 -13.51 0.37 -1.94
CA TYR A 83 -12.32 0.57 -1.11
C TYR A 83 -11.90 2.04 -1.05
N THR A 84 -11.61 2.52 0.16
CA THR A 84 -11.01 3.85 0.40
C THR A 84 -9.49 3.80 0.34
N GLY A 85 -8.90 2.62 0.53
CA GLY A 85 -7.46 2.41 0.49
C GLY A 85 -7.07 1.14 -0.27
N ILE A 86 -5.92 1.18 -0.93
CA ILE A 86 -5.29 0.04 -1.58
C ILE A 86 -3.90 -0.16 -0.98
N ALA A 87 -3.60 -1.35 -0.51
CA ALA A 87 -2.28 -1.73 -0.06
C ALA A 87 -1.69 -2.78 -1.01
N MET A 88 -0.43 -2.62 -1.40
CA MET A 88 0.28 -3.60 -2.21
C MET A 88 1.51 -4.13 -1.49
N LEU A 89 1.62 -5.45 -1.43
CA LEU A 89 2.82 -6.11 -0.95
C LEU A 89 2.97 -7.45 -1.69
N PRO A 90 3.94 -7.58 -2.61
CA PRO A 90 4.83 -6.53 -3.14
C PRO A 90 4.11 -5.56 -4.12
N ASN A 91 4.84 -4.61 -4.73
CA ASN A 91 4.32 -3.72 -5.78
C ASN A 91 3.99 -4.51 -7.08
N ILE A 92 2.83 -5.15 -7.12
CA ILE A 92 2.41 -6.02 -8.25
C ILE A 92 2.26 -5.27 -9.59
N GLU A 93 2.11 -3.94 -9.56
CA GLU A 93 2.12 -3.12 -10.79
C GLU A 93 3.49 -3.12 -11.47
N ALA A 94 4.58 -3.13 -10.69
CA ALA A 94 5.95 -3.05 -11.19
C ALA A 94 6.61 -4.41 -11.41
N LEU A 95 6.06 -5.47 -10.81
CA LEU A 95 6.56 -6.84 -10.98
C LEU A 95 6.10 -7.53 -12.27
N GLY A 96 5.28 -6.86 -13.09
CA GLY A 96 4.76 -7.43 -14.33
C GLY A 96 3.59 -8.40 -14.14
N ASN A 97 3.10 -8.61 -12.91
CA ASN A 97 1.93 -9.46 -12.66
C ASN A 97 0.64 -8.87 -13.24
N MET A 98 0.56 -7.54 -13.36
CA MET A 98 -0.56 -6.82 -13.95
C MET A 98 -0.26 -6.39 -15.39
N LYS A 99 -1.24 -6.54 -16.29
CA LYS A 99 -1.20 -5.96 -17.63
C LYS A 99 -1.30 -4.44 -17.52
N ARG A 100 -0.73 -3.73 -18.51
CA ARG A 100 -0.79 -2.26 -18.57
C ARG A 100 -2.20 -1.69 -18.44
N ILE A 101 -3.21 -2.38 -18.99
CA ILE A 101 -4.60 -1.94 -18.88
C ILE A 101 -5.14 -2.06 -17.45
N GLU A 102 -4.77 -3.10 -16.72
CA GLU A 102 -5.21 -3.33 -15.34
C GLU A 102 -4.59 -2.31 -14.39
N VAL A 103 -3.31 -1.97 -14.59
CA VAL A 103 -2.65 -0.87 -13.87
C VAL A 103 -3.37 0.45 -14.14
N LYS A 104 -3.72 0.74 -15.40
CA LYS A 104 -4.48 1.95 -15.76
C LYS A 104 -5.87 1.97 -15.13
N ASP A 105 -6.54 0.83 -15.04
CA ASP A 105 -7.86 0.72 -14.42
C ASP A 105 -7.78 0.97 -12.91
N LEU A 106 -6.74 0.46 -12.24
CA LEU A 106 -6.48 0.77 -10.83
C LEU A 106 -6.24 2.27 -10.62
N TRP A 107 -5.39 2.89 -11.43
CA TRP A 107 -5.15 4.33 -11.32
C TRP A 107 -6.40 5.16 -11.66
N ARG A 108 -7.24 4.68 -12.60
CA ARG A 108 -8.54 5.31 -12.90
C ARG A 108 -9.47 5.24 -11.70
N TYR A 109 -9.51 4.08 -11.04
CA TYR A 109 -10.28 3.90 -9.81
C TYR A 109 -9.84 4.89 -8.72
N GLN A 110 -8.52 4.99 -8.46
CA GLN A 110 -7.98 5.94 -7.48
C GLN A 110 -8.34 7.39 -7.81
N ARG A 111 -8.25 7.80 -9.09
CA ARG A 111 -8.65 9.14 -9.53
C ARG A 111 -10.14 9.42 -9.35
N ARG A 112 -11.01 8.43 -9.60
CA ARG A 112 -12.46 8.59 -9.52
C ARG A 112 -12.98 8.61 -8.09
N THR A 113 -12.45 7.73 -7.24
CA THR A 113 -12.95 7.50 -5.88
C THR A 113 -12.15 8.23 -4.81
N GLY A 114 -11.01 8.81 -5.18
CA GLY A 114 -10.03 9.35 -4.25
C GLY A 114 -9.28 8.29 -3.45
N ALA A 115 -9.43 7.00 -3.76
CA ALA A 115 -8.75 5.93 -3.04
C ALA A 115 -7.22 6.10 -3.10
N ARG A 116 -6.57 6.00 -1.95
CA ARG A 116 -5.10 6.16 -1.82
C ARG A 116 -4.42 4.80 -1.82
N ALA A 117 -3.22 4.74 -2.39
CA ALA A 117 -2.45 3.50 -2.43
C ALA A 117 -1.18 3.61 -1.56
N VAL A 118 -0.90 2.56 -0.80
CA VAL A 118 0.38 2.36 -0.09
C VAL A 118 1.03 1.10 -0.64
N LYS A 119 2.32 1.18 -0.94
CA LYS A 119 3.09 0.07 -1.51
C LYS A 119 4.27 -0.24 -0.62
N PHE A 120 4.50 -1.51 -0.35
CA PHE A 120 5.60 -2.01 0.46
C PHE A 120 6.50 -2.92 -0.37
N ASN A 121 7.75 -3.10 0.08
CA ASN A 121 8.77 -3.87 -0.62
C ASN A 121 8.91 -3.42 -2.09
N VAL A 122 9.14 -2.11 -2.26
CA VAL A 122 9.16 -1.44 -3.56
C VAL A 122 10.61 -1.15 -3.95
N TRP A 123 10.95 -1.41 -5.21
CA TRP A 123 12.19 -0.91 -5.81
C TRP A 123 12.04 0.59 -6.09
N ALA A 124 12.85 1.44 -5.46
CA ALA A 124 12.69 2.89 -5.46
C ALA A 124 12.60 3.52 -6.87
N PRO A 125 13.36 3.05 -7.88
CA PRO A 125 13.21 3.49 -9.27
C PRO A 125 11.83 3.26 -9.86
N THR A 126 11.08 2.24 -9.42
CA THR A 126 9.71 1.98 -9.90
C THR A 126 8.71 3.05 -9.47
N VAL A 127 9.09 3.91 -8.52
CA VAL A 127 8.29 5.04 -8.02
C VAL A 127 9.02 6.38 -8.16
N GLY A 128 10.06 6.44 -9.01
CA GLY A 128 10.72 7.69 -9.42
C GLY A 128 11.83 8.18 -8.50
N TYR A 129 12.32 7.35 -7.58
CA TYR A 129 13.47 7.66 -6.73
C TYR A 129 14.72 6.93 -7.24
N ALA A 130 15.89 7.55 -7.12
CA ALA A 130 17.15 6.85 -7.36
C ALA A 130 17.35 5.73 -6.32
N ALA A 131 17.91 4.60 -6.75
CA ALA A 131 18.35 3.54 -5.84
C ALA A 131 19.84 3.69 -5.56
N ASP A 132 20.22 3.46 -4.30
CA ASP A 132 21.59 3.16 -3.92
C ASP A 132 21.74 1.65 -3.77
N ASP A 133 22.18 1.00 -4.84
CA ASP A 133 22.34 -0.45 -4.92
C ASP A 133 23.41 -0.97 -3.93
N LEU A 134 24.36 -0.12 -3.55
CA LEU A 134 25.44 -0.47 -2.62
C LEU A 134 24.98 -0.41 -1.16
N ALA A 135 23.99 0.41 -0.86
CA ALA A 135 23.38 0.50 0.46
C ALA A 135 22.20 -0.48 0.68
N CYS A 136 21.96 -1.40 -0.27
CA CYS A 136 20.95 -2.45 -0.13
C CYS A 136 21.38 -3.52 0.86
N ALA A 137 20.78 -3.56 2.06
CA ALA A 137 21.14 -4.52 3.09
C ALA A 137 20.00 -4.83 4.06
N SER A 138 20.09 -5.99 4.72
CA SER A 138 19.27 -6.33 5.91
C SER A 138 20.01 -6.11 7.22
N SER A 139 21.20 -5.49 7.16
CA SER A 139 22.02 -5.17 8.33
C SER A 139 21.31 -4.17 9.25
N ALA A 140 21.72 -4.17 10.52
CA ALA A 140 21.22 -3.21 11.48
C ALA A 140 21.51 -1.79 10.98
N ALA A 141 20.47 -0.97 10.94
CA ALA A 141 20.57 0.45 10.70
C ALA A 141 19.44 1.17 11.41
N GLU A 142 19.72 2.39 11.80
CA GLU A 142 18.74 3.25 12.41
C GLU A 142 17.87 3.91 11.34
N MET A 143 16.58 3.99 11.60
CA MET A 143 15.58 4.61 10.75
C MET A 143 14.76 5.58 11.59
N THR A 144 14.48 6.74 11.02
CA THR A 144 13.59 7.74 11.63
C THR A 144 12.53 8.16 10.61
N LEU A 145 11.42 8.71 11.11
CA LEU A 145 10.44 9.35 10.25
C LEU A 145 10.74 10.85 10.24
N SER A 146 11.04 11.40 9.06
CA SER A 146 11.19 12.85 8.95
C SER A 146 9.84 13.51 9.15
N ARG A 147 9.80 14.66 9.84
CA ARG A 147 8.55 15.44 9.99
C ARG A 147 7.94 15.85 8.64
N ALA A 148 8.76 16.05 7.62
CA ALA A 148 8.32 16.35 6.27
C ALA A 148 7.59 15.16 5.60
N ALA A 149 7.88 13.92 6.02
CA ALA A 149 7.17 12.72 5.57
C ALA A 149 5.84 12.49 6.32
N LEU A 150 5.44 13.40 7.21
CA LEU A 150 4.21 13.33 7.99
C LEU A 150 3.20 14.40 7.54
N PRO A 151 2.52 14.27 6.39
CA PRO A 151 1.26 14.99 6.17
C PRO A 151 0.11 14.43 7.05
N LEU A 152 0.43 13.80 8.18
CA LEU A 152 -0.44 12.93 8.97
C LEU A 152 -0.73 13.58 10.30
N ALA A 153 -1.59 14.59 10.28
CA ALA A 153 -2.09 15.28 11.46
C ALA A 153 -2.88 14.38 12.45
N THR A 154 -3.05 13.08 12.15
CA THR A 154 -3.89 12.14 12.90
C THR A 154 -3.18 10.88 13.40
N ALA A 155 -1.90 10.69 13.07
CA ALA A 155 -1.14 9.53 13.55
C ALA A 155 -0.36 9.91 14.81
N ASP A 156 -0.61 9.24 15.94
CA ASP A 156 0.15 9.38 17.22
C ASP A 156 1.58 8.80 17.12
N VAL A 157 2.26 9.08 16.01
CA VAL A 157 3.57 8.54 15.68
C VAL A 157 4.63 9.56 16.09
N ASN A 158 5.45 9.18 17.07
CA ASN A 158 6.59 10.00 17.46
C ASN A 158 7.66 10.00 16.35
N ALA A 159 7.71 11.09 15.59
CA ALA A 159 8.67 11.31 14.49
C ALA A 159 10.14 11.23 14.95
N SER A 160 10.40 11.50 16.23
CA SER A 160 11.75 11.50 16.81
C SER A 160 12.20 10.12 17.30
N LEU A 161 11.36 9.09 17.17
CA LEU A 161 11.71 7.74 17.58
C LEU A 161 12.71 7.11 16.59
N LEU A 162 13.90 6.74 17.10
CA LEU A 162 14.85 5.90 16.40
C LEU A 162 14.32 4.46 16.35
N LEU A 163 14.17 3.93 15.14
CA LEU A 163 13.76 2.57 14.87
C LEU A 163 14.96 1.76 14.36
N THR A 164 15.01 0.47 14.67
CA THR A 164 15.96 -0.43 14.02
C THR A 164 15.36 -1.04 12.76
N GLY A 165 16.07 -0.96 11.64
CA GLY A 165 15.81 -1.62 10.36
C GLY A 165 16.40 -3.04 10.27
N GLN A 166 16.96 -3.57 11.37
CA GLN A 166 17.59 -4.89 11.38
C GLN A 166 16.64 -5.99 10.89
N GLY A 167 17.12 -6.82 9.96
CA GLY A 167 16.36 -7.92 9.38
C GLY A 167 15.32 -7.50 8.33
N LEU A 168 15.20 -6.21 8.01
CA LEU A 168 14.45 -5.76 6.85
C LEU A 168 15.39 -5.48 5.69
N TYR A 169 15.15 -6.16 4.57
CA TYR A 169 15.77 -5.77 3.32
C TYR A 169 15.24 -4.41 2.87
N ARG A 170 16.14 -3.46 2.66
CA ARG A 170 15.84 -2.06 2.36
C ARG A 170 16.89 -1.49 1.41
N GLN A 171 16.48 -0.51 0.60
CA GLN A 171 17.41 0.34 -0.14
C GLN A 171 17.84 1.51 0.75
N GLY A 172 19.13 1.82 0.74
CA GLY A 172 19.63 3.09 1.26
C GLY A 172 19.29 4.25 0.33
N ARG A 173 19.49 5.46 0.83
CA ARG A 173 19.40 6.69 0.05
C ARG A 173 20.81 7.27 -0.01
N GLU A 174 21.32 7.57 -1.21
CA GLU A 174 22.44 8.49 -1.37
C GLU A 174 22.01 9.86 -0.82
N VAL A 175 22.79 10.40 0.11
CA VAL A 175 22.60 11.72 0.70
C VAL A 175 23.23 12.77 -0.21
#